data_AF-A0A524ACT3-F1
#
_entry.id   AF-A0A524ACT3-F1
#
_cell.length_a   1.000
_cell.length_b   1.000
_cell.length_c   1.000
_cell.angle_alpha   90.00
_cell.angle_beta   90.00
_cell.angle_gamma   90.00
#
_symmetry.space_group_name_H-M   'P 1'
#
loop_
_entity.id
_entity.type
_entity.pdbx_description
1 polymer ?
#
loop_
_entity_poly.entity_id
_entity_poly.type
_entity_poly.pdbx_seq_one_letter_code
_entity_poly.pdbx_strand_id
1 'polypeptide(L)' 'GGGGWGHPQGGRAGASAVRQAIDAALNDVSLDEYAKKRKELRGALEKWGYVKPK' A
#
# COMPACT_ATOMS: atom_id res chain seq x y z
N GLY A 1 -4.73 12.66 8.63
CA GLY A 1 -5.72 11.73 9.20
C GLY A 1 -6.43 10.81 8.21
N GLY A 2 -6.41 11.07 6.89
CA GLY A 2 -7.28 10.36 5.92
C GLY A 2 -6.76 9.05 5.30
N GLY A 3 -5.46 8.75 5.39
CA GLY A 3 -4.86 7.60 4.69
C GLY A 3 -5.24 6.21 5.25
N GLY A 4 -5.82 6.14 6.44
CA GLY A 4 -6.35 4.89 7.00
C GLY A 4 -7.80 4.63 6.59
N TRP A 5 -8.69 5.60 6.82
CA TRP A 5 -10.14 5.44 6.68
C TRP A 5 -10.65 5.39 5.24
N GLY A 6 -9.89 5.87 4.26
CA GLY A 6 -10.30 5.85 2.84
C GLY A 6 -10.00 4.56 2.08
N HIS A 7 -9.47 3.54 2.76
CA HIS A 7 -9.15 2.27 2.12
C HIS A 7 -10.44 1.46 1.86
N PRO A 8 -10.64 0.88 0.66
CA PRO A 8 -11.87 0.17 0.32
C PRO A 8 -12.16 -1.05 1.22
N GLN A 9 -11.15 -1.57 1.90
CA GLN A 9 -11.28 -2.66 2.90
C GLN A 9 -11.29 -2.16 4.36
N GLY A 10 -11.48 -0.85 4.58
CA GLY A 10 -11.56 -0.22 5.90
C GLY A 10 -10.22 0.20 6.51
N GLY A 11 -10.30 0.88 7.67
CA GLY A 11 -9.16 1.49 8.38
C GLY A 11 -7.98 0.56 8.65
N ARG A 12 -8.29 -0.70 8.96
CA ARG A 12 -7.29 -1.75 9.27
C ARG A 12 -6.45 -2.09 8.05
N ALA A 13 -7.08 -2.20 6.89
CA ALA A 13 -6.42 -2.50 5.64
C ALA A 13 -5.60 -1.31 5.11
N GLY A 14 -6.04 -0.08 5.37
CA GLY A 14 -5.24 1.12 5.11
C GLY A 14 -3.95 1.15 5.94
N ALA A 15 -4.04 0.85 7.24
CA ALA A 15 -2.87 0.76 8.11
C ALA A 15 -1.91 -0.37 7.68
N SER A 16 -2.44 -1.55 7.35
CA SER A 16 -1.67 -2.67 6.80
C SER A 16 -0.98 -2.31 5.49
N ALA A 17 -1.67 -1.62 4.57
CA ALA A 17 -1.10 -1.19 3.30
C ALA A 17 0.07 -0.21 3.49
N VAL A 18 -0.04 0.75 4.41
CA VAL A 18 1.06 1.67 4.74
C VAL A 18 2.24 0.90 5.33
N ARG A 19 1.99 -0.05 6.23
CA ARG A 19 3.04 -0.88 6.82
C ARG A 19 3.78 -1.70 5.75
N GLN A 20 3.03 -2.31 4.84
CA GLN A 20 3.58 -3.12 3.74
C GLN A 20 4.33 -2.26 2.71
N ALA A 21 3.89 -1.03 2.46
CA ALA A 21 4.60 -0.11 1.59
C ALA A 21 5.97 0.28 2.17
N ILE A 22 6.02 0.56 3.47
CA ILE A 22 7.26 0.84 4.20
C ILE A 22 8.18 -0.38 4.16
N ASP A 23 7.66 -1.58 4.42
CA ASP A 23 8.42 -2.83 4.39
C ASP A 23 9.03 -3.10 3.00
N ALA A 24 8.25 -2.90 1.94
CA ALA A 24 8.74 -3.01 0.56
C ALA A 24 9.86 -2.00 0.26
N ALA A 25 9.72 -0.75 0.69
CA ALA A 25 10.75 0.27 0.53
C ALA A 25 12.03 -0.04 1.33
N LEU A 26 11.90 -0.61 2.54
CA LEU A 26 13.04 -1.01 3.36
C LEU A 26 13.81 -2.20 2.79
N ASN A 27 13.11 -3.12 2.12
CA ASN A 27 13.71 -4.32 1.53
C ASN A 27 14.13 -4.11 0.06
N ASP A 28 14.07 -2.88 -0.46
CA ASP A 28 14.27 -2.56 -1.89
C ASP A 28 13.40 -3.41 -2.84
N VAL A 29 12.24 -3.85 -2.35
CA VAL A 29 11.29 -4.65 -3.13
C VAL A 29 10.31 -3.71 -3.81
N SER A 30 10.05 -3.95 -5.10
CA SER A 30 9.05 -3.16 -5.81
C SER A 30 7.66 -3.32 -5.19
N LEU A 31 7.01 -2.19 -4.92
CA LEU A 31 5.64 -2.12 -4.41
C LEU A 31 4.65 -2.92 -5.26
N ASP A 32 4.86 -3.00 -6.58
CA ASP A 32 4.06 -3.81 -7.50
C ASP A 32 4.16 -5.32 -7.21
N GLU A 33 5.39 -5.83 -7.04
CA GLU A 33 5.66 -7.22 -6.67
C GLU A 33 5.07 -7.55 -5.29
N TYR A 34 5.20 -6.62 -4.35
CA TYR A 34 4.63 -6.76 -3.02
C TYR A 34 3.08 -6.72 -3.05
N ALA A 35 2.51 -5.92 -3.95
CA ALA A 35 1.06 -5.78 -4.12
C ALA A 35 0.42 -6.99 -4.82
N LYS A 36 1.16 -7.72 -5.67
CA LYS A 36 0.69 -9.00 -6.24
C LYS A 36 0.34 -10.02 -5.17
N LYS A 37 1.12 -10.08 -4.09
CA LYS A 37 0.86 -10.98 -2.95
C LYS A 37 -0.15 -10.42 -1.93
N ARG A 38 -0.45 -9.12 -1.97
CA ARG A 38 -1.23 -8.43 -0.93
C ARG A 38 -2.34 -7.57 -1.52
N LYS A 39 -3.57 -8.09 -1.47
CA LYS A 39 -4.78 -7.41 -1.97
C LYS A 39 -5.05 -6.08 -1.28
N GLU A 40 -4.65 -5.93 -0.02
CA GLU A 40 -4.77 -4.67 0.72
C GLU A 40 -3.81 -3.62 0.16
N LEU A 41 -2.54 -3.95 -0.02
CA LEU A 41 -1.58 -3.04 -0.64
C LEU A 41 -2.02 -2.66 -2.06
N ARG A 42 -2.50 -3.64 -2.85
CA ARG A 42 -3.03 -3.39 -4.19
C ARG A 42 -4.20 -2.43 -4.18
N GLY A 43 -5.18 -2.64 -3.30
CA GLY A 43 -6.33 -1.75 -3.15
C GLY A 43 -5.93 -0.32 -2.75
N ALA A 44 -4.91 -0.17 -1.91
CA ALA A 44 -4.37 1.14 -1.54
C ALA A 44 -3.66 1.81 -2.73
N LEU A 45 -2.85 1.06 -3.47
CA LEU A 45 -2.15 1.55 -4.66
C LEU A 45 -3.11 1.94 -5.78
N GLU A 46 -4.16 1.15 -6.02
CA GLU A 46 -5.21 1.46 -7.00
C GLU A 46 -6.02 2.70 -6.59
N LYS A 47 -6.25 2.90 -5.28
CA LYS A 47 -7.07 4.00 -4.77
C LYS A 47 -6.33 5.34 -4.72
N TRP A 48 -5.07 5.33 -4.32
CA TRP A 48 -4.30 6.56 -4.08
C TRP A 48 -3.17 6.79 -5.09
N GLY A 49 -2.83 5.78 -5.89
CA GLY A 49 -1.64 5.81 -6.73
C GLY A 49 -0.37 5.75 -5.88
N TYR A 50 0.71 5.22 -6.46
CA TYR A 50 2.05 5.48 -5.94
C TYR A 50 2.85 6.16 -7.02
N VAL A 51 3.60 7.19 -6.63
CA VAL A 51 4.56 7.84 -7.50
C VAL A 51 5.90 7.19 -7.18
N LYS A 52 6.42 6.38 -8.10
CA LYS A 52 7.81 5.93 -8.05
C LYS A 52 8.64 7.13 -8.52
N PRO A 53 9.44 7.79 -7.66
CA PRO A 53 10.40 8.76 -8.17
C PRO A 53 11.37 8.01 -9.09
N LYS A 54 11.61 8.57 -10.28
CA LYS A 54 12.50 8.01 -11.30
C LYS A 54 13.95 8.37 -10.99
#